data_AF-A0A5Q2MLZ6-F1
#
_entry.id   AF-A0A5Q2MLZ6-F1
#
_cell.length_a   1.000
_cell.length_b   1.000
_cell.length_c   1.000
_cell.angle_alpha   90.00
_cell.angle_beta   90.00
_cell.angle_gamma   90.00
#
_symmetry.space_group_name_H-M   'P 1'
#
loop_
_entity.id
_entity.type
_entity.pdbx_description
1 polymer ?
#
loop_
_entity_poly.entity_id
_entity_poly.type
_entity_poly.pdbx_seq_one_letter_code
_entity_poly.pdbx_strand_id
1 'polypeptide(L)'
;MGDGPEQLYADITSGQPAALDAAIDTCRTTMRQLADAIDLIGLATDTPEWDSSEAYEEYNLRAWATRAAAEVAFIRVNRTSLAVKMAASSYAAAVDSATDVIEWWRTTKRSDVSGDALTLARTIASLRLYAVRIALNGQLAEATDFLKTNPLTGDQEQWRTTGLIKSMLHDLNSPTDSGPAIPNTLATGDDDRGWTPQGLGYDPDGRPPALLQASYSGGKAQLAQIDPETGEQLGFVDLGGYKGGTPPDHAGGVTVHDGSVNVMSSGDPARMYTYSLKAVRDASPGQTVTPLPEPVSMRAGAYSTIDGDTLYVGTHVKDGPGNLFTYTKDESGQWVEQSGPHPTPPQTQGAAVVDGQIVFSTSYGRGNTSALEGYRLSDVLAGHGNNEDHRLGEVSLPSMSQGVVALDGHGLVTTFESGAEPYSKPDDDVSLDELWGAQSMTITPFSALGMTGGIEVVPVTLNQASVDFEAGGRRLQSAGTSVDGVALPAGCLGKNAQGDAFATEVTSSCDLTSKWISQGRISAKVTAEGLVTSATSYVKTDQGIRDAFARMSAWMAGS
;
A
#
# COMPACT_ATOMS: atom_id res chain seq x y z
N MET A 1 -46.75 -28.49 -16.46
CA MET A 1 -46.06 -29.76 -16.16
C MET A 1 -44.59 -29.45 -16.17
N GLY A 2 -43.99 -29.26 -14.99
CA GLY A 2 -42.60 -28.87 -14.85
C GLY A 2 -41.64 -29.97 -15.29
N ASP A 3 -40.47 -29.55 -15.75
CA ASP A 3 -39.35 -30.37 -16.15
C ASP A 3 -39.12 -31.54 -15.18
N GLY A 4 -39.00 -32.76 -15.71
CA GLY A 4 -38.72 -33.95 -14.89
C GLY A 4 -37.31 -33.91 -14.28
N PRO A 5 -36.99 -34.78 -13.30
CA PRO A 5 -35.67 -34.81 -12.66
C PRO A 5 -34.49 -34.82 -13.64
N GLU A 6 -34.61 -35.55 -14.76
CA GLU A 6 -33.57 -35.61 -15.80
C GLU A 6 -33.29 -34.25 -16.47
N GLN A 7 -34.33 -33.44 -16.70
CA GLN A 7 -34.16 -32.13 -17.32
C GLN A 7 -33.58 -31.11 -16.33
N LEU A 8 -33.99 -31.14 -15.06
CA LEU A 8 -33.40 -30.30 -14.01
C LEU A 8 -31.92 -30.64 -13.80
N TYR A 9 -31.58 -31.93 -13.79
CA TYR A 9 -30.20 -32.39 -13.73
C TYR A 9 -29.40 -31.92 -14.95
N ALA A 10 -29.96 -32.06 -16.16
CA ALA A 10 -29.32 -31.59 -17.38
C ALA A 10 -29.09 -30.07 -17.35
N ASP A 11 -30.07 -29.28 -16.88
CA ASP A 11 -29.93 -27.83 -16.74
C ASP A 11 -28.80 -27.46 -15.76
N ILE A 12 -28.73 -28.09 -14.59
CA ILE A 12 -27.68 -27.84 -13.60
C ILE A 12 -26.30 -28.23 -14.14
N THR A 13 -26.18 -29.37 -14.82
CA THR A 13 -24.88 -29.94 -15.23
C THR A 13 -24.43 -29.54 -16.63
N SER A 14 -25.22 -28.75 -17.35
CA SER A 14 -24.93 -28.30 -18.73
C SER A 14 -23.80 -27.28 -18.87
N GLY A 15 -23.21 -26.83 -17.76
CA GLY A 15 -22.11 -25.86 -17.76
C GLY A 15 -20.79 -26.39 -18.30
N GLN A 16 -19.80 -25.51 -18.31
CA GLN A 16 -18.49 -25.69 -18.94
C GLN A 16 -17.37 -25.34 -17.95
N PRO A 17 -17.02 -26.24 -17.01
CA PRO A 17 -15.95 -25.99 -16.02
C PRO A 17 -14.63 -25.56 -16.65
N ALA A 18 -14.29 -26.12 -17.80
CA ALA A 18 -13.07 -25.77 -18.54
C ALA A 18 -13.00 -24.28 -18.94
N ALA A 19 -14.14 -23.60 -19.13
CA ALA A 19 -14.16 -22.17 -19.42
C ALA A 19 -13.78 -21.34 -18.18
N LEU A 20 -14.14 -21.80 -16.97
CA LEU A 20 -13.77 -21.16 -15.71
C LEU A 20 -12.29 -21.35 -15.42
N ASP A 21 -11.77 -22.56 -15.63
CA ASP A 21 -10.34 -22.86 -15.49
C ASP A 21 -9.50 -22.01 -16.44
N ALA A 22 -9.92 -21.90 -17.70
CA ALA A 22 -9.27 -21.04 -18.70
C ALA A 22 -9.29 -19.56 -18.29
N ALA A 23 -10.40 -19.06 -17.73
CA ALA A 23 -10.50 -17.69 -17.23
C ALA A 23 -9.56 -17.45 -16.04
N ILE A 24 -9.47 -18.39 -15.10
CA ILE A 24 -8.56 -18.33 -13.94
C ILE A 24 -7.10 -18.32 -14.40
N ASP A 25 -6.72 -19.20 -15.34
CA ASP A 25 -5.37 -19.28 -15.88
C ASP A 25 -4.98 -18.03 -16.67
N THR A 26 -5.94 -17.46 -17.40
CA THR A 26 -5.77 -16.19 -18.11
C THR A 26 -5.56 -15.05 -17.10
N CYS A 27 -6.39 -14.94 -16.06
CA CYS A 27 -6.19 -13.96 -14.98
C CYS A 27 -4.81 -14.11 -14.32
N ARG A 28 -4.36 -15.35 -14.04
CA ARG A 28 -3.02 -15.61 -13.47
C ARG A 28 -1.90 -15.19 -14.40
N THR A 29 -2.09 -15.31 -15.71
CA THR A 29 -1.12 -14.87 -16.72
C THR A 29 -1.09 -13.36 -16.81
N THR A 30 -2.25 -12.71 -16.84
CA THR A 30 -2.39 -11.25 -16.80
C THR A 30 -1.75 -10.66 -15.54
N MET A 31 -1.99 -11.22 -14.36
CA MET A 31 -1.37 -10.76 -13.11
C MET A 31 0.16 -10.85 -13.16
N ARG A 32 0.73 -11.93 -13.71
CA ARG A 32 2.18 -12.04 -13.90
C ARG A 32 2.73 -10.97 -14.84
N GLN A 33 2.04 -10.70 -15.94
CA GLN A 33 2.44 -9.63 -16.87
C GLN A 33 2.31 -8.24 -16.25
N LEU A 34 1.32 -8.01 -15.39
CA LEU A 34 1.17 -6.76 -14.65
C LEU A 34 2.28 -6.60 -13.59
N ALA A 35 2.61 -7.67 -12.85
CA ALA A 35 3.74 -7.67 -11.93
C ALA A 35 5.07 -7.39 -12.66
N ASP A 36 5.36 -8.11 -13.75
CA ASP A 36 6.54 -7.85 -14.58
C ASP A 36 6.57 -6.38 -15.08
N ALA A 37 5.41 -5.80 -15.40
CA ALA A 37 5.32 -4.41 -15.83
C ALA A 37 5.64 -3.46 -14.68
N ILE A 38 5.06 -3.68 -13.50
CA ILE A 38 5.29 -2.90 -12.28
C ILE A 38 6.78 -2.90 -11.94
N ASP A 39 7.43 -4.08 -11.95
CA ASP A 39 8.86 -4.22 -11.66
C ASP A 39 9.72 -3.46 -12.68
N LEU A 40 9.45 -3.63 -13.98
CA LEU A 40 10.20 -2.94 -15.04
C LEU A 40 10.01 -1.42 -15.00
N ILE A 41 8.80 -0.95 -14.68
CA ILE A 41 8.51 0.48 -14.52
C ILE A 41 9.19 1.02 -13.25
N GLY A 42 9.21 0.25 -12.16
CA GLY A 42 9.94 0.60 -10.93
C GLY A 42 11.43 0.73 -11.21
N LEU A 43 12.06 -0.29 -11.78
CA LEU A 43 13.46 -0.26 -12.20
C LEU A 43 13.77 0.94 -13.11
N ALA A 44 12.88 1.22 -14.07
CA ALA A 44 13.04 2.37 -14.94
C ALA A 44 12.94 3.69 -14.19
N THR A 45 12.14 3.79 -13.14
CA THR A 45 12.02 4.99 -12.28
C THR A 45 13.32 5.24 -11.51
N ASP A 46 13.93 4.18 -10.99
CA ASP A 46 15.10 4.26 -10.12
C ASP A 46 16.43 4.34 -10.87
N THR A 47 16.44 3.96 -12.15
CA THR A 47 17.67 3.91 -12.94
C THR A 47 18.25 5.32 -13.21
N PRO A 48 17.46 6.33 -13.64
CA PRO A 48 17.94 7.67 -13.92
C PRO A 48 18.55 8.41 -12.72
N GLU A 49 19.71 9.02 -12.93
CA GLU A 49 20.23 10.05 -12.03
C GLU A 49 19.87 11.42 -12.63
N TRP A 50 19.36 12.36 -11.84
CA TRP A 50 18.87 13.67 -12.32
C TRP A 50 19.56 14.86 -11.63
N ASP A 51 19.83 15.93 -12.39
CA ASP A 51 20.56 17.16 -11.96
C ASP A 51 19.56 18.29 -11.67
N SER A 52 18.32 18.12 -12.12
CA SER A 52 17.23 19.08 -12.01
C SER A 52 16.04 18.35 -11.40
N SER A 53 15.58 18.85 -10.25
CA SER A 53 14.40 18.32 -9.57
C SER A 53 13.16 18.42 -10.47
N GLU A 54 13.01 19.50 -11.25
CA GLU A 54 11.88 19.65 -12.18
C GLU A 54 11.84 18.57 -13.29
N ALA A 55 12.99 18.17 -13.84
CA ALA A 55 13.04 17.14 -14.89
C ALA A 55 12.86 15.73 -14.31
N TYR A 56 13.36 15.51 -13.09
CA TYR A 56 13.08 14.33 -12.27
C TYR A 56 11.58 14.20 -11.98
N GLU A 57 10.94 15.26 -11.52
CA GLU A 57 9.53 15.35 -11.15
C GLU A 57 8.61 15.03 -12.36
N GLU A 58 8.83 15.67 -13.52
CA GLU A 58 7.99 15.41 -14.71
C GLU A 58 8.15 13.97 -15.24
N TYR A 59 9.34 13.39 -15.10
CA TYR A 59 9.63 12.01 -15.47
C TYR A 59 8.99 11.01 -14.50
N ASN A 60 9.26 11.16 -13.20
CA ASN A 60 8.75 10.31 -12.13
C ASN A 60 7.23 10.35 -12.07
N LEU A 61 6.61 11.49 -12.34
CA LEU A 61 5.16 11.59 -12.48
C LEU A 61 4.59 10.60 -13.49
N ARG A 62 5.14 10.59 -14.70
CA ARG A 62 4.61 9.76 -15.81
C ARG A 62 4.98 8.30 -15.60
N ALA A 63 6.13 8.05 -14.99
CA ALA A 63 6.58 6.75 -14.56
C ALA A 63 5.63 6.15 -13.51
N TRP A 64 5.35 6.91 -12.47
CA TRP A 64 4.45 6.56 -11.38
C TRP A 64 3.01 6.39 -11.85
N ALA A 65 2.47 7.28 -12.68
CA ALA A 65 1.10 7.14 -13.21
C ALA A 65 0.93 5.84 -14.02
N THR A 66 2.00 5.43 -14.70
CA THR A 66 2.05 4.15 -15.42
C THR A 66 2.05 2.96 -14.45
N ARG A 67 2.86 3.03 -13.38
CA ARG A 67 2.93 2.01 -12.32
C ARG A 67 1.60 1.86 -11.57
N ALA A 68 1.03 2.95 -11.10
CA ALA A 68 -0.23 2.98 -10.37
C ALA A 68 -1.39 2.39 -11.21
N ALA A 69 -1.45 2.71 -12.51
CA ALA A 69 -2.42 2.10 -13.42
C ALA A 69 -2.25 0.57 -13.53
N ALA A 70 -1.00 0.07 -13.48
CA ALA A 70 -0.69 -1.35 -13.51
C ALA A 70 -1.09 -2.07 -12.20
N GLU A 71 -0.86 -1.44 -11.04
CA GLU A 71 -1.22 -1.95 -9.72
C GLU A 71 -2.75 -2.01 -9.53
N VAL A 72 -3.47 -0.94 -9.91
CA VAL A 72 -4.94 -0.93 -9.92
C VAL A 72 -5.48 -2.04 -10.82
N ALA A 73 -4.87 -2.24 -11.99
CA ALA A 73 -5.24 -3.34 -12.87
C ALA A 73 -4.96 -4.70 -12.22
N PHE A 74 -3.83 -4.87 -11.54
CA PHE A 74 -3.47 -6.13 -10.86
C PHE A 74 -4.52 -6.50 -9.81
N ILE A 75 -4.89 -5.55 -8.94
CA ILE A 75 -5.89 -5.75 -7.90
C ILE A 75 -7.24 -6.17 -8.50
N ARG A 76 -7.66 -5.47 -9.57
CA ARG A 76 -8.92 -5.78 -10.26
C ARG A 76 -8.90 -7.18 -10.89
N VAL A 77 -7.81 -7.57 -11.55
CA VAL A 77 -7.67 -8.94 -12.12
C VAL A 77 -7.65 -9.99 -11.02
N ASN A 78 -6.98 -9.74 -9.90
CA ASN A 78 -6.97 -10.66 -8.76
C ASN A 78 -8.39 -10.87 -8.20
N ARG A 79 -9.13 -9.78 -7.99
CA ARG A 79 -10.52 -9.83 -7.54
C ARG A 79 -11.39 -10.63 -8.51
N THR A 80 -11.23 -10.43 -9.81
CA THR A 80 -11.92 -11.23 -10.83
C THR A 80 -11.53 -12.71 -10.73
N SER A 81 -10.25 -13.05 -10.57
CA SER A 81 -9.81 -14.44 -10.42
C SER A 81 -10.43 -15.12 -9.19
N LEU A 82 -10.50 -14.42 -8.06
CA LEU A 82 -11.11 -14.94 -6.83
C LEU A 82 -12.61 -15.19 -7.01
N ALA A 83 -13.33 -14.25 -7.62
CA ALA A 83 -14.75 -14.42 -7.92
C ALA A 83 -15.01 -15.63 -8.83
N VAL A 84 -14.20 -15.83 -9.88
CA VAL A 84 -14.33 -16.98 -10.80
C VAL A 84 -14.03 -18.29 -10.07
N LYS A 85 -13.04 -18.32 -9.16
CA LYS A 85 -12.76 -19.51 -8.31
C LYS A 85 -13.94 -19.84 -7.39
N MET A 86 -14.56 -18.83 -6.78
CA MET A 86 -15.76 -19.02 -5.96
C MET A 86 -16.87 -19.66 -6.79
N ALA A 87 -17.18 -19.09 -7.96
CA ALA A 87 -18.21 -19.62 -8.86
C ALA A 87 -17.89 -21.05 -9.35
N ALA A 88 -16.63 -21.35 -9.68
CA ALA A 88 -16.20 -22.68 -10.10
C ALA A 88 -16.36 -23.72 -8.98
N SER A 89 -15.96 -23.39 -7.76
CA SER A 89 -16.14 -24.25 -6.60
C SER A 89 -17.62 -24.51 -6.31
N SER A 90 -18.45 -23.48 -6.38
CA SER A 90 -19.91 -23.58 -6.20
C SER A 90 -20.57 -24.45 -7.27
N TYR A 91 -20.16 -24.29 -8.53
CA TYR A 91 -20.68 -25.10 -9.61
C TYR A 91 -20.29 -26.57 -9.49
N ALA A 92 -19.03 -26.87 -9.17
CA ALA A 92 -18.56 -28.23 -8.94
C ALA A 92 -19.37 -28.92 -7.82
N ALA A 93 -19.55 -28.24 -6.67
CA ALA A 93 -20.35 -28.77 -5.57
C ALA A 93 -21.83 -29.02 -5.95
N ALA A 94 -22.40 -28.16 -6.81
CA ALA A 94 -23.75 -28.34 -7.33
C ALA A 94 -23.85 -29.53 -8.30
N VAL A 95 -22.85 -29.74 -9.16
CA VAL A 95 -22.79 -30.90 -10.08
C VAL A 95 -22.71 -32.21 -9.30
N ASP A 96 -21.87 -32.28 -8.28
CA ASP A 96 -21.73 -33.47 -7.42
C ASP A 96 -23.06 -33.77 -6.72
N SER A 97 -23.64 -32.76 -6.07
CA SER A 97 -24.93 -32.89 -5.39
C SER A 97 -26.07 -33.30 -6.33
N ALA A 98 -26.10 -32.75 -7.55
CA ALA A 98 -27.10 -33.09 -8.55
C ALA A 98 -26.91 -34.52 -9.08
N THR A 99 -25.67 -34.98 -9.19
CA THR A 99 -25.31 -36.33 -9.62
C THR A 99 -25.79 -37.37 -8.61
N ASP A 100 -25.54 -37.15 -7.33
CA ASP A 100 -26.04 -38.03 -6.26
C ASP A 100 -27.58 -38.19 -6.31
N VAL A 101 -28.29 -37.06 -6.51
CA VAL A 101 -29.75 -37.07 -6.59
C VAL A 101 -30.26 -37.80 -7.84
N ILE A 102 -29.63 -37.58 -9.01
CA ILE A 102 -30.08 -38.22 -10.25
C ILE A 102 -29.75 -39.72 -10.29
N GLU A 103 -28.62 -40.14 -9.71
CA GLU A 103 -28.26 -41.55 -9.62
C GLU A 103 -29.22 -42.31 -8.71
N TRP A 104 -29.60 -41.73 -7.58
CA TRP A 104 -30.66 -42.26 -6.72
C TRP A 104 -31.99 -42.41 -7.47
N TRP A 105 -32.39 -41.38 -8.22
CA TRP A 105 -33.61 -41.41 -9.04
C TRP A 105 -33.56 -42.50 -10.11
N ARG A 106 -32.47 -42.56 -10.90
CA ARG A 106 -32.27 -43.54 -11.98
C ARG A 106 -32.22 -44.98 -11.46
N THR A 107 -31.68 -45.18 -10.25
CA THR A 107 -31.68 -46.48 -9.58
C THR A 107 -33.09 -46.86 -9.14
N THR A 108 -33.79 -45.94 -8.45
CA THR A 108 -35.18 -46.16 -8.00
C THR A 108 -36.13 -46.44 -9.15
N LYS A 109 -35.98 -45.73 -10.28
CA LYS A 109 -36.77 -45.93 -11.50
C LYS A 109 -36.59 -47.31 -12.13
N ARG A 110 -35.43 -47.94 -11.96
CA ARG A 110 -35.12 -49.29 -12.47
C ARG A 110 -35.57 -50.41 -11.53
N SER A 111 -35.87 -50.08 -10.27
CA SER A 111 -36.36 -51.03 -9.28
C SER A 111 -37.84 -51.37 -9.49
N ASP A 112 -38.25 -52.54 -9.02
CA ASP A 112 -39.65 -53.01 -9.08
C ASP A 112 -40.51 -52.31 -8.01
N VAL A 113 -40.74 -51.01 -8.18
CA VAL A 113 -41.52 -50.16 -7.25
C VAL A 113 -42.89 -49.86 -7.84
N SER A 114 -43.92 -49.79 -6.99
CA SER A 114 -45.28 -49.46 -7.42
C SER A 114 -45.38 -48.06 -8.05
N GLY A 115 -46.38 -47.84 -8.92
CA GLY A 115 -46.56 -46.57 -9.64
C GLY A 115 -46.70 -45.34 -8.73
N ASP A 116 -47.35 -45.48 -7.58
CA ASP A 116 -47.49 -44.40 -6.59
C ASP A 116 -46.15 -44.07 -5.92
N ALA A 117 -45.37 -45.10 -5.57
CA ALA A 117 -44.03 -44.93 -5.00
C ALA A 117 -43.06 -44.28 -6.01
N LEU A 118 -43.18 -44.63 -7.30
CA LEU A 118 -42.38 -44.03 -8.36
C LEU A 118 -42.73 -42.54 -8.58
N THR A 119 -44.00 -42.17 -8.45
CA THR A 119 -44.47 -40.78 -8.54
C THR A 119 -43.94 -39.94 -7.37
N LEU A 120 -43.97 -40.49 -6.15
CA LEU A 120 -43.39 -39.86 -4.98
C LEU A 120 -41.87 -39.69 -5.13
N ALA A 121 -41.16 -40.74 -5.57
CA ALA A 121 -39.72 -40.70 -5.80
C ALA A 121 -39.33 -39.63 -6.85
N ARG A 122 -40.10 -39.51 -7.93
CA ARG A 122 -39.92 -38.46 -8.95
C ARG A 122 -40.02 -37.07 -8.32
N THR A 123 -41.03 -36.87 -7.47
CA THR A 123 -41.27 -35.60 -6.78
C THR A 123 -40.12 -35.25 -5.84
N ILE A 124 -39.64 -36.22 -5.06
CA ILE A 124 -38.50 -36.04 -4.15
C ILE A 124 -37.23 -35.68 -4.93
N ALA A 125 -36.93 -36.39 -6.04
CA ALA A 125 -35.78 -36.09 -6.88
C ALA A 125 -35.85 -34.67 -7.45
N SER A 126 -37.00 -34.28 -8.01
CA SER A 126 -37.23 -32.92 -8.52
C SER A 126 -37.03 -31.86 -7.43
N LEU A 127 -37.61 -32.04 -6.24
CA LEU A 127 -37.46 -31.09 -5.13
C LEU A 127 -36.01 -30.93 -4.68
N ARG A 128 -35.26 -32.04 -4.58
CA ARG A 128 -33.83 -31.99 -4.21
C ARG A 128 -32.99 -31.30 -5.29
N LEU A 129 -33.25 -31.56 -6.57
CA LEU A 129 -32.57 -30.85 -7.67
C LEU A 129 -32.91 -29.36 -7.68
N TYR A 130 -34.16 -28.98 -7.39
CA TYR A 130 -34.52 -27.58 -7.20
C TYR A 130 -33.76 -26.92 -6.04
N ALA A 131 -33.59 -27.62 -4.92
CA ALA A 131 -32.81 -27.11 -3.79
C ALA A 131 -31.33 -26.91 -4.16
N VAL A 132 -30.73 -27.86 -4.90
CA VAL A 132 -29.36 -27.71 -5.44
C VAL A 132 -29.26 -26.48 -6.34
N ARG A 133 -30.22 -26.26 -7.24
CA ARG A 133 -30.26 -25.08 -8.11
C ARG A 133 -30.39 -23.77 -7.33
N ILE A 134 -31.22 -23.73 -6.29
CA ILE A 134 -31.40 -22.54 -5.45
C ILE A 134 -30.09 -22.23 -4.71
N ALA A 135 -29.43 -23.24 -4.15
CA ALA A 135 -28.15 -23.08 -3.46
C ALA A 135 -27.06 -22.55 -4.42
N LEU A 136 -26.96 -23.14 -5.61
CA LEU A 136 -26.05 -22.66 -6.67
C LEU A 136 -26.33 -21.19 -7.01
N ASN A 137 -27.59 -20.84 -7.28
CA ASN A 137 -27.97 -19.46 -7.60
C ASN A 137 -27.62 -18.47 -6.48
N GLY A 138 -27.76 -18.87 -5.21
CA GLY A 138 -27.37 -18.04 -4.06
C GLY A 138 -25.87 -17.77 -4.03
N GLN A 139 -25.05 -18.82 -4.18
CA GLN A 139 -23.60 -18.68 -4.21
C GLN A 139 -23.08 -17.91 -5.43
N LEU A 140 -23.73 -18.06 -6.60
CA LEU A 140 -23.41 -17.26 -7.78
C LEU A 140 -23.78 -15.78 -7.60
N ALA A 141 -24.86 -15.49 -6.87
CA ALA A 141 -25.20 -14.12 -6.51
C ALA A 141 -24.17 -13.53 -5.54
N GLU A 142 -23.68 -14.28 -4.56
CA GLU A 142 -22.57 -13.86 -3.68
C GLU A 142 -21.28 -13.60 -4.44
N ALA A 143 -20.88 -14.48 -5.38
CA ALA A 143 -19.71 -14.27 -6.22
C ALA A 143 -19.87 -13.05 -7.15
N THR A 144 -21.08 -12.80 -7.64
CA THR A 144 -21.42 -11.59 -8.42
C THR A 144 -21.37 -10.35 -7.55
N ASP A 145 -21.89 -10.42 -6.33
CA ASP A 145 -21.83 -9.33 -5.37
C ASP A 145 -20.37 -9.02 -5.03
N PHE A 146 -19.54 -10.03 -4.75
CA PHE A 146 -18.11 -9.85 -4.54
C PHE A 146 -17.41 -9.16 -5.73
N LEU A 147 -17.91 -9.23 -6.96
CA LEU A 147 -17.39 -8.41 -8.08
C LEU A 147 -17.90 -6.96 -8.05
N LYS A 148 -19.12 -6.73 -7.55
CA LYS A 148 -19.85 -5.45 -7.54
C LYS A 148 -19.65 -4.61 -6.29
N THR A 149 -19.64 -5.21 -5.10
CA THR A 149 -19.54 -4.50 -3.82
C THR A 149 -18.11 -4.09 -3.58
N ASN A 150 -17.79 -2.85 -3.98
CA ASN A 150 -16.73 -2.13 -3.31
C ASN A 150 -17.12 -2.05 -1.81
N PRO A 151 -16.30 -2.56 -0.87
CA PRO A 151 -16.66 -2.57 0.56
C PRO A 151 -16.83 -1.15 1.15
N LEU A 152 -16.45 -0.14 0.38
CA LEU A 152 -16.55 1.27 0.71
C LEU A 152 -17.97 1.81 0.44
N THR A 153 -18.49 2.64 1.35
CA THR A 153 -19.66 3.47 1.07
C THR A 153 -19.39 4.46 -0.07
N GLY A 154 -20.41 5.08 -0.65
CA GLY A 154 -20.22 6.11 -1.70
C GLY A 154 -19.28 7.24 -1.26
N ASP A 155 -19.44 7.71 -0.02
CA ASP A 155 -18.55 8.73 0.57
C ASP A 155 -17.12 8.19 0.74
N GLN A 156 -16.95 6.94 1.17
CA GLN A 156 -15.62 6.33 1.32
C GLN A 156 -14.94 6.11 -0.04
N GLU A 157 -15.67 5.74 -1.08
CA GLU A 157 -15.12 5.63 -2.43
C GLU A 157 -14.70 7.01 -2.96
N GLN A 158 -15.50 8.05 -2.72
CA GLN A 158 -15.14 9.42 -3.07
C GLN A 158 -13.93 9.89 -2.27
N TRP A 159 -13.89 9.68 -0.95
CA TRP A 159 -12.75 10.01 -0.10
C TRP A 159 -11.46 9.34 -0.58
N ARG A 160 -11.51 8.04 -0.88
CA ARG A 160 -10.36 7.28 -1.38
C ARG A 160 -9.91 7.78 -2.75
N THR A 161 -10.86 8.03 -3.66
CA THR A 161 -10.57 8.51 -5.01
C THR A 161 -10.03 9.94 -4.99
N THR A 162 -10.63 10.83 -4.21
CA THR A 162 -10.15 12.20 -4.00
C THR A 162 -8.77 12.21 -3.33
N GLY A 163 -8.54 11.34 -2.34
CA GLY A 163 -7.25 11.15 -1.72
C GLY A 163 -6.18 10.73 -2.72
N LEU A 164 -6.48 9.78 -3.61
CA LEU A 164 -5.58 9.39 -4.70
C LEU A 164 -5.27 10.58 -5.62
N ILE A 165 -6.30 11.31 -6.07
CA ILE A 165 -6.13 12.48 -6.94
C ILE A 165 -5.30 13.57 -6.25
N LYS A 166 -5.51 13.82 -4.96
CA LYS A 166 -4.74 14.80 -4.20
C LYS A 166 -3.29 14.37 -4.01
N SER A 167 -3.03 13.11 -3.69
CA SER A 167 -1.67 12.57 -3.66
C SER A 167 -0.98 12.74 -5.02
N MET A 168 -1.67 12.41 -6.12
CA MET A 168 -1.16 12.66 -7.47
C MET A 168 -0.83 14.13 -7.73
N LEU A 169 -1.72 15.04 -7.32
CA LEU A 169 -1.52 16.48 -7.47
C LEU A 169 -0.43 17.02 -6.53
N HIS A 170 -0.20 16.39 -5.38
CA HIS A 170 0.83 16.77 -4.45
C HIS A 170 2.20 16.35 -4.95
N ASP A 171 2.36 15.09 -5.36
CA ASP A 171 3.59 14.55 -5.94
C ASP A 171 4.00 15.32 -7.21
N LEU A 172 3.01 15.92 -7.89
CA LEU A 172 3.21 16.84 -9.02
C LEU A 172 3.82 18.20 -8.69
N ASN A 173 3.58 18.70 -7.48
CA ASN A 173 3.86 20.09 -7.07
C ASN A 173 4.79 20.17 -5.85
N SER A 174 5.25 19.02 -5.36
CA SER A 174 6.04 18.86 -4.14
C SER A 174 7.32 18.11 -4.48
N PRO A 175 8.46 18.42 -3.85
CA PRO A 175 9.72 17.69 -4.08
C PRO A 175 9.72 16.29 -3.44
N THR A 176 8.56 15.75 -3.05
CA THR A 176 8.40 14.46 -2.40
C THR A 176 7.95 13.39 -3.38
N ASP A 177 8.58 12.22 -3.34
CA ASP A 177 8.17 11.04 -4.10
C ASP A 177 7.14 10.18 -3.34
N SER A 178 6.44 9.32 -4.08
CA SER A 178 5.54 8.31 -3.50
C SER A 178 6.37 7.18 -2.87
N GLY A 179 6.13 6.90 -1.59
CA GLY A 179 6.72 5.79 -0.86
C GLY A 179 5.84 4.53 -0.88
N PRO A 180 6.19 3.49 -0.09
CA PRO A 180 5.39 2.28 0.04
C PRO A 180 3.93 2.55 0.43
N ALA A 181 3.03 1.66 0.01
CA ALA A 181 1.64 1.69 0.46
C ALA A 181 1.58 1.59 1.99
N ILE A 182 0.69 2.36 2.62
CA ILE A 182 0.51 2.31 4.08
C ILE A 182 -0.30 1.05 4.42
N PRO A 183 0.26 0.06 5.13
CA PRO A 183 -0.37 -1.24 5.28
C PRO A 183 -1.62 -1.18 6.15
N ASN A 184 -2.57 -2.07 5.83
CA ASN A 184 -3.76 -2.38 6.63
C ASN A 184 -4.65 -1.16 6.97
N THR A 185 -4.68 -0.12 6.13
CA THR A 185 -5.63 0.99 6.26
C THR A 185 -6.90 0.74 5.46
N LEU A 186 -7.98 1.47 5.75
CA LEU A 186 -9.21 1.39 4.95
C LEU A 186 -8.93 1.83 3.49
N ALA A 187 -8.12 2.87 3.29
CA ALA A 187 -7.80 3.38 1.95
C ALA A 187 -7.02 2.37 1.10
N THR A 188 -6.23 1.49 1.73
CA THR A 188 -5.45 0.43 1.08
C THR A 188 -6.16 -0.92 1.06
N GLY A 189 -7.42 -0.99 1.52
CA GLY A 189 -8.30 -2.14 1.29
C GLY A 189 -8.53 -3.07 2.48
N ASP A 190 -8.21 -2.66 3.71
CA ASP A 190 -8.63 -3.37 4.93
C ASP A 190 -10.06 -2.95 5.33
N ASP A 191 -11.05 -3.81 5.01
CA ASP A 191 -12.47 -3.59 5.27
C ASP A 191 -12.93 -4.04 6.67
N ASP A 192 -12.04 -4.59 7.50
CA ASP A 192 -12.29 -5.01 8.88
C ASP A 192 -11.97 -3.90 9.92
N ARG A 193 -12.33 -2.64 9.60
CA ARG A 193 -12.06 -1.42 10.40
C ARG A 193 -10.57 -1.05 10.45
N GLY A 194 -9.98 -0.94 9.25
CA GLY A 194 -8.56 -0.69 8.99
C GLY A 194 -7.84 0.19 10.02
N TRP A 195 -6.57 -0.14 10.24
CA TRP A 195 -5.72 0.41 11.28
C TRP A 195 -5.42 1.88 11.07
N THR A 196 -5.15 2.60 12.17
CA THR A 196 -4.66 3.97 12.17
C THR A 196 -3.14 3.99 12.29
N PRO A 197 -2.40 4.31 11.21
CA PRO A 197 -0.95 4.49 11.22
C PRO A 197 -0.54 5.61 12.19
N GLN A 198 0.54 5.40 12.95
CA GLN A 198 1.11 6.39 13.85
C GLN A 198 2.63 6.39 13.76
N GLY A 199 3.33 5.51 14.49
CA GLY A 199 4.78 5.50 14.51
C GLY A 199 5.42 4.80 13.31
N LEU A 200 6.60 5.27 12.92
CA LEU A 200 7.41 4.68 11.85
C LEU A 200 8.86 4.55 12.33
N GLY A 201 9.45 3.38 12.11
CA GLY A 201 10.85 3.11 12.39
C GLY A 201 11.50 2.36 11.24
N TYR A 202 12.81 2.13 11.33
CA TYR A 202 13.58 1.45 10.29
C TYR A 202 14.52 0.41 10.90
N ASP A 203 14.51 -0.78 10.30
CA ASP A 203 15.37 -1.90 10.60
C ASP A 203 16.35 -2.13 9.43
N PRO A 204 17.55 -1.50 9.46
CA PRO A 204 18.53 -1.64 8.39
C PRO A 204 19.19 -3.02 8.33
N ASP A 205 19.24 -3.73 9.46
CA ASP A 205 19.94 -5.02 9.58
C ASP A 205 19.08 -6.23 9.15
N GLY A 206 17.85 -5.98 8.73
CA GLY A 206 16.94 -6.98 8.17
C GLY A 206 17.49 -7.61 6.89
N ARG A 207 16.97 -8.79 6.54
CA ARG A 207 17.24 -9.42 5.23
C ARG A 207 15.91 -9.89 4.63
N PRO A 208 15.17 -9.03 3.90
CA PRO A 208 15.53 -7.66 3.51
C PRO A 208 15.42 -6.64 4.67
N PRO A 209 16.04 -5.44 4.56
CA PRO A 209 15.76 -4.31 5.45
C PRO A 209 14.27 -4.00 5.48
N ALA A 210 13.78 -3.42 6.58
CA ALA A 210 12.34 -3.20 6.73
C ALA A 210 12.01 -1.87 7.41
N LEU A 211 11.02 -1.15 6.87
CA LEU A 211 10.27 -0.16 7.63
C LEU A 211 9.36 -0.88 8.63
N LEU A 212 9.22 -0.29 9.82
CA LEU A 212 8.37 -0.78 10.90
C LEU A 212 7.25 0.22 11.16
N GLN A 213 6.06 -0.04 10.60
CA GLN A 213 4.88 0.81 10.77
C GLN A 213 4.08 0.34 11.98
N ALA A 214 4.02 1.17 13.02
CA ALA A 214 3.12 0.95 14.15
C ALA A 214 1.75 1.57 13.86
N SER A 215 0.69 0.80 14.13
CA SER A 215 -0.68 1.25 13.94
C SER A 215 -1.57 0.78 15.08
N TYR A 216 -2.68 1.47 15.33
CA TYR A 216 -3.64 1.11 16.38
C TYR A 216 -5.08 1.04 15.88
N SER A 217 -5.90 0.24 16.56
CA SER A 217 -7.35 0.17 16.33
C SER A 217 -8.05 -0.36 17.58
N GLY A 218 -9.01 0.39 18.12
CA GLY A 218 -9.92 -0.07 19.18
C GLY A 218 -9.22 -0.68 20.41
N GLY A 219 -8.12 -0.09 20.89
CA GLY A 219 -7.34 -0.57 22.05
C GLY A 219 -6.36 -1.71 21.75
N LYS A 220 -6.15 -2.01 20.47
CA LYS A 220 -5.09 -2.90 19.98
C LYS A 220 -4.01 -2.08 19.27
N ALA A 221 -2.81 -2.63 19.20
CA ALA A 221 -1.72 -2.10 18.39
C ALA A 221 -1.05 -3.22 17.61
N GLN A 222 -0.48 -2.87 16.45
CA GLN A 222 0.19 -3.77 15.53
C GLN A 222 1.48 -3.11 15.03
N LEU A 223 2.43 -3.94 14.62
CA LEU A 223 3.63 -3.51 13.90
C LEU A 223 3.73 -4.27 12.58
N ALA A 224 3.62 -3.57 11.46
CA ALA A 224 3.80 -4.10 10.12
C ALA A 224 5.25 -3.90 9.64
N GLN A 225 5.79 -4.91 8.97
CA GLN A 225 7.11 -4.89 8.32
C GLN A 225 6.90 -4.66 6.83
N ILE A 226 7.56 -3.64 6.28
CA ILE A 226 7.43 -3.24 4.87
C ILE A 226 8.83 -3.17 4.29
N ASP A 227 9.06 -3.83 3.16
CA ASP A 227 10.28 -3.65 2.38
C ASP A 227 10.29 -2.23 1.80
N PRO A 228 11.27 -1.38 2.16
CA PRO A 228 11.34 -0.01 1.66
C PRO A 228 11.61 0.09 0.15
N GLU A 229 12.22 -0.93 -0.46
CA GLU A 229 12.60 -0.93 -1.88
C GLU A 229 11.40 -1.36 -2.74
N THR A 230 10.76 -2.47 -2.38
CA THR A 230 9.67 -3.06 -3.19
C THR A 230 8.29 -2.54 -2.78
N GLY A 231 8.16 -2.04 -1.54
CA GLY A 231 6.88 -1.72 -0.90
C GLY A 231 6.10 -2.96 -0.44
N GLU A 232 6.67 -4.16 -0.53
CA GLU A 232 6.02 -5.40 -0.11
C GLU A 232 5.84 -5.43 1.42
N GLN A 233 4.64 -5.77 1.88
CA GLN A 233 4.42 -6.08 3.30
C GLN A 233 4.97 -7.46 3.63
N LEU A 234 6.16 -7.48 4.24
CA LEU A 234 6.88 -8.70 4.63
C LEU A 234 6.14 -9.51 5.71
N GLY A 235 5.37 -8.83 6.55
CA GLY A 235 4.61 -9.45 7.63
C GLY A 235 4.06 -8.43 8.62
N PHE A 236 3.37 -8.90 9.65
CA PHE A 236 2.87 -8.04 10.74
C PHE A 236 2.70 -8.82 12.03
N VAL A 237 2.81 -8.14 13.18
CA VAL A 237 2.63 -8.73 14.51
C VAL A 237 1.71 -7.89 15.37
N ASP A 238 0.88 -8.54 16.18
CA ASP A 238 0.11 -7.84 17.20
C ASP A 238 1.03 -7.48 18.38
N LEU A 239 1.03 -6.22 18.79
CA LEU A 239 1.80 -5.76 19.94
C LEU A 239 1.02 -6.08 21.21
N GLY A 240 1.53 -6.98 22.05
CA GLY A 240 0.95 -7.30 23.35
C GLY A 240 1.44 -6.39 24.46
N GLY A 241 0.75 -6.39 25.60
CA GLY A 241 1.21 -5.73 26.83
C GLY A 241 2.07 -6.62 27.71
N TYR A 242 2.81 -6.01 28.64
CA TYR A 242 3.66 -6.75 29.58
C TYR A 242 2.83 -7.66 30.49
N LYS A 243 3.21 -8.94 30.56
CA LYS A 243 2.51 -9.99 31.32
C LYS A 243 1.00 -10.06 31.03
N GLY A 244 0.60 -9.85 29.77
CA GLY A 244 -0.80 -9.87 29.35
C GLY A 244 -1.58 -8.61 29.70
N GLY A 245 -0.89 -7.51 30.03
CA GLY A 245 -1.49 -6.19 30.23
C GLY A 245 -1.91 -5.52 28.93
N THR A 246 -2.23 -4.22 29.04
CA THR A 246 -2.64 -3.39 27.89
C THR A 246 -1.47 -3.20 26.91
N PRO A 247 -1.73 -3.30 25.60
CA PRO A 247 -0.73 -2.97 24.58
C PRO A 247 -0.40 -1.47 24.56
N PRO A 248 0.61 -1.03 23.79
CA PRO A 248 0.86 0.39 23.55
C PRO A 248 -0.41 1.06 22.98
N ASP A 249 -0.80 2.18 23.58
CA ASP A 249 -1.85 3.06 23.06
C ASP A 249 -1.26 4.11 22.12
N HIS A 250 -1.97 4.42 21.02
CA HIS A 250 -1.52 5.18 19.84
C HIS A 250 -0.28 4.64 19.12
N ALA A 251 0.76 4.20 19.83
CA ALA A 251 1.99 3.65 19.26
C ALA A 251 2.75 4.66 18.36
N GLY A 252 2.91 5.91 18.81
CA GLY A 252 3.37 7.04 17.99
C GLY A 252 4.88 7.12 17.71
N GLY A 253 5.72 6.54 18.56
CA GLY A 253 7.17 6.49 18.33
C GLY A 253 7.66 5.07 18.13
N VAL A 254 8.49 4.82 17.11
CA VAL A 254 9.12 3.51 16.87
C VAL A 254 10.62 3.70 16.66
N THR A 255 11.46 3.01 17.43
CA THR A 255 12.91 3.03 17.26
C THR A 255 13.48 1.62 17.31
N VAL A 256 14.49 1.37 16.46
CA VAL A 256 15.24 0.11 16.44
C VAL A 256 16.64 0.38 16.93
N HIS A 257 17.08 -0.37 17.95
CA HIS A 257 18.42 -0.21 18.52
C HIS A 257 18.80 -1.44 19.34
N ASP A 258 20.04 -1.91 19.22
CA ASP A 258 20.58 -3.09 19.91
C ASP A 258 19.67 -4.34 19.86
N GLY A 259 19.19 -4.68 18.66
CA GLY A 259 18.33 -5.86 18.46
C GLY A 259 16.96 -5.78 19.15
N SER A 260 16.53 -4.57 19.51
CA SER A 260 15.23 -4.29 20.14
C SER A 260 14.44 -3.29 19.32
N VAL A 261 13.10 -3.39 19.39
CA VAL A 261 12.16 -2.39 18.87
C VAL A 261 11.49 -1.73 20.07
N ASN A 262 11.64 -0.42 20.21
CA ASN A 262 10.93 0.35 21.23
C ASN A 262 9.73 1.06 20.60
N VAL A 263 8.55 0.88 21.19
CA VAL A 263 7.31 1.50 20.78
C VAL A 263 6.79 2.41 21.89
N MET A 264 6.59 3.69 21.58
CA MET A 264 6.11 4.70 22.53
C MET A 264 4.58 4.70 22.61
N SER A 265 4.06 4.80 23.83
CA SER A 265 2.66 5.02 24.11
C SER A 265 2.47 6.40 24.75
N SER A 266 1.55 7.18 24.19
CA SER A 266 1.24 8.55 24.58
C SER A 266 0.24 8.66 25.73
N GLY A 267 -0.17 7.54 26.35
CA GLY A 267 -1.07 7.53 27.50
C GLY A 267 -0.53 8.29 28.72
N ASP A 268 -1.34 8.43 29.76
CA ASP A 268 -0.93 9.09 31.01
C ASP A 268 -0.79 8.05 32.16
N PRO A 269 0.44 7.74 32.61
CA PRO A 269 1.73 8.30 32.17
C PRO A 269 2.24 7.68 30.87
N ALA A 270 3.07 8.44 30.14
CA ALA A 270 3.68 7.97 28.89
C ALA A 270 4.65 6.81 29.17
N ARG A 271 4.68 5.83 28.27
CA ARG A 271 5.45 4.59 28.45
C ARG A 271 6.12 4.14 27.17
N MET A 272 7.29 3.53 27.31
CA MET A 272 8.00 2.84 26.25
C MET A 272 7.89 1.32 26.44
N TYR A 273 7.44 0.63 25.40
CA TYR A 273 7.37 -0.83 25.34
C TYR A 273 8.51 -1.36 24.47
N THR A 274 9.33 -2.25 25.02
CA THR A 274 10.49 -2.81 24.31
C THR A 274 10.25 -4.26 23.94
N TYR A 275 10.29 -4.56 22.64
CA TYR A 275 10.13 -5.89 22.06
C TYR A 275 11.46 -6.38 21.49
N SER A 276 11.64 -7.70 21.42
CA SER A 276 12.78 -8.27 20.69
C SER A 276 12.57 -8.10 19.19
N LEU A 277 13.53 -7.47 18.50
CA LEU A 277 13.49 -7.34 17.04
C LEU A 277 13.48 -8.72 16.37
N LYS A 278 14.23 -9.68 16.90
CA LYS A 278 14.20 -11.07 16.41
C LYS A 278 12.81 -11.70 16.52
N ALA A 279 12.12 -11.49 17.65
CA ALA A 279 10.76 -12.03 17.81
C ALA A 279 9.76 -11.40 16.84
N VAL A 280 9.92 -10.11 16.52
CA VAL A 280 9.11 -9.43 15.49
C VAL A 280 9.37 -10.02 14.11
N ARG A 281 10.64 -10.22 13.73
CA ARG A 281 11.02 -10.80 12.42
C ARG A 281 10.57 -12.25 12.25
N ASP A 282 10.71 -13.08 13.29
CA ASP A 282 10.44 -14.52 13.21
C ASP A 282 8.94 -14.88 13.39
N ALA A 283 8.12 -13.92 13.80
CA ALA A 283 6.71 -14.16 14.11
C ALA A 283 5.88 -14.43 12.84
N SER A 284 4.90 -15.32 12.95
CA SER A 284 3.90 -15.49 11.88
C SER A 284 2.98 -14.26 11.81
N PRO A 285 2.42 -13.93 10.63
CA PRO A 285 1.47 -12.83 10.49
C PRO A 285 0.34 -12.88 11.52
N GLY A 286 0.13 -11.79 12.26
CA GLY A 286 -0.89 -11.67 13.31
C GLY A 286 -0.54 -12.35 14.63
N GLN A 287 0.64 -12.94 14.76
CA GLN A 287 1.10 -13.47 16.04
C GLN A 287 1.36 -12.32 17.03
N THR A 288 0.93 -12.48 18.28
CA THR A 288 1.21 -11.51 19.34
C THR A 288 2.64 -11.64 19.85
N VAL A 289 3.38 -10.52 19.85
CA VAL A 289 4.69 -10.40 20.53
C VAL A 289 4.53 -9.72 21.89
N THR A 290 5.29 -10.16 22.88
CA THR A 290 5.23 -9.63 24.27
C THR A 290 6.47 -8.81 24.57
N PRO A 291 6.38 -7.66 25.25
CA PRO A 291 7.53 -6.86 25.63
C PRO A 291 8.41 -7.61 26.65
N LEU A 292 9.73 -7.45 26.53
CA LEU A 292 10.71 -8.21 27.32
C LEU A 292 10.89 -7.63 28.74
N PRO A 293 11.24 -6.34 28.93
CA PRO A 293 11.18 -5.71 30.24
C PRO A 293 9.77 -5.18 30.55
N GLU A 294 9.57 -4.79 31.81
CA GLU A 294 8.45 -3.95 32.19
C GLU A 294 8.52 -2.61 31.44
N PRO A 295 7.39 -2.06 30.93
CA PRO A 295 7.40 -0.81 30.19
C PRO A 295 7.96 0.35 31.02
N VAL A 296 8.87 1.12 30.44
CA VAL A 296 9.58 2.20 31.12
C VAL A 296 8.74 3.48 31.07
N SER A 297 8.61 4.19 32.19
CA SER A 297 7.94 5.50 32.21
C SER A 297 8.82 6.55 31.55
N MET A 298 8.25 7.31 30.62
CA MET A 298 8.95 8.35 29.87
C MET A 298 8.32 9.73 30.15
N ARG A 299 9.06 10.81 29.90
CA ARG A 299 8.50 12.17 30.03
C ARG A 299 7.50 12.52 28.95
N ALA A 300 7.63 11.87 27.80
CA ALA A 300 6.81 12.04 26.62
C ALA A 300 6.64 10.69 25.91
N GLY A 301 5.77 10.64 24.90
CA GLY A 301 5.50 9.40 24.17
C GLY A 301 4.74 9.58 22.86
N ALA A 302 4.72 10.80 22.31
CA ALA A 302 4.04 11.06 21.04
C ALA A 302 4.88 10.55 19.86
N TYR A 303 6.20 10.76 19.92
CA TYR A 303 7.14 10.27 18.91
C TYR A 303 8.50 9.98 19.54
N SER A 304 9.32 9.23 18.81
CA SER A 304 10.71 8.97 19.19
C SER A 304 11.60 8.70 17.99
N THR A 305 12.87 9.05 18.10
CA THR A 305 13.92 8.72 17.14
C THR A 305 15.24 8.43 17.85
N ILE A 306 16.20 7.83 17.17
CA ILE A 306 17.49 7.43 17.76
C ILE A 306 18.64 7.79 16.82
N ASP A 307 19.71 8.35 17.39
CA ASP A 307 20.98 8.62 16.71
C ASP A 307 22.13 8.15 17.60
N GLY A 308 22.94 7.22 17.09
CA GLY A 308 23.89 6.45 17.89
C GLY A 308 23.22 5.81 19.11
N ASP A 309 23.72 6.17 20.30
CA ASP A 309 23.21 5.69 21.60
C ASP A 309 22.22 6.66 22.28
N THR A 310 21.81 7.73 21.58
CA THR A 310 20.91 8.75 22.13
C THR A 310 19.50 8.58 21.58
N LEU A 311 18.57 8.29 22.49
CA LEU A 311 17.14 8.25 22.20
C LEU A 311 16.52 9.64 22.44
N TYR A 312 15.79 10.14 21.44
CA TYR A 312 15.05 11.39 21.49
C TYR A 312 13.56 11.07 21.57
N VAL A 313 12.84 11.65 22.53
CA VAL A 313 11.41 11.39 22.75
C VAL A 313 10.68 12.71 22.95
N GLY A 314 9.56 12.91 22.26
CA GLY A 314 8.89 14.20 22.31
C GLY A 314 7.37 14.16 22.49
N THR A 315 6.83 15.35 22.79
CA THR A 315 5.41 15.57 23.06
C THR A 315 4.69 16.15 21.85
N HIS A 316 3.44 15.74 21.66
CA HIS A 316 2.51 16.45 20.80
C HIS A 316 1.79 17.54 21.60
N VAL A 317 1.83 18.78 21.11
CA VAL A 317 1.11 19.92 21.68
C VAL A 317 0.35 20.61 20.56
N LYS A 318 -0.97 20.67 20.69
CA LYS A 318 -1.84 21.30 19.67
C LYS A 318 -1.59 22.80 19.56
N ASP A 319 -1.59 23.48 20.70
CA ASP A 319 -1.50 24.93 20.78
C ASP A 319 -0.14 25.33 21.40
N GLY A 320 0.84 25.65 20.55
CA GLY A 320 2.18 26.06 20.96
C GLY A 320 3.25 24.96 20.84
N PRO A 321 4.50 25.25 21.24
CA PRO A 321 5.62 24.33 21.02
C PRO A 321 5.50 23.05 21.84
N GLY A 322 5.93 21.95 21.22
CA GLY A 322 6.19 20.70 21.93
C GLY A 322 7.53 20.72 22.67
N ASN A 323 7.88 19.58 23.28
CA ASN A 323 9.13 19.38 23.99
C ASN A 323 9.79 18.08 23.53
N LEU A 324 11.11 18.11 23.41
CA LEU A 324 12.00 16.98 23.17
C LEU A 324 12.84 16.69 24.40
N PHE A 325 12.97 15.41 24.74
CA PHE A 325 13.79 14.89 25.83
C PHE A 325 14.79 13.88 25.27
N THR A 326 15.98 13.83 25.87
CA THR A 326 17.07 12.94 25.44
C THR A 326 17.35 11.90 26.51
N TYR A 327 17.65 10.68 26.09
CA TYR A 327 17.94 9.54 26.96
C TYR A 327 19.14 8.76 26.42
N THR A 328 19.93 8.19 27.33
CA THR A 328 20.98 7.20 26.99
C THR A 328 20.85 6.02 27.94
N LYS A 329 21.38 4.86 27.56
CA LYS A 329 21.43 3.70 28.45
C LYS A 329 22.50 3.88 29.53
N ASP A 330 22.18 3.52 30.76
CA ASP A 330 23.16 3.39 31.83
C ASP A 330 23.90 2.04 31.77
N GLU A 331 24.80 1.78 32.73
CA GLU A 331 25.55 0.52 32.83
C GLU A 331 24.66 -0.73 32.98
N SER A 332 23.41 -0.56 33.42
CA SER A 332 22.42 -1.64 33.56
C SER A 332 21.56 -1.82 32.30
N GLY A 333 21.80 -1.01 31.27
CA GLY A 333 21.03 -1.01 30.02
C GLY A 333 19.67 -0.31 30.13
N GLN A 334 19.42 0.44 31.22
CA GLN A 334 18.17 1.19 31.40
C GLN A 334 18.30 2.58 30.80
N TRP A 335 17.22 3.06 30.18
CA TRP A 335 17.17 4.41 29.63
C TRP A 335 17.08 5.45 30.75
N VAL A 336 18.04 6.37 30.79
CA VAL A 336 18.12 7.46 31.77
C VAL A 336 18.11 8.80 31.04
N GLU A 337 17.25 9.70 31.50
CA GLU A 337 17.13 11.06 30.96
C GLU A 337 18.45 11.82 31.09
N GLN A 338 18.89 12.46 30.02
CA GLN A 338 20.11 13.25 29.96
C GLN A 338 19.82 14.76 29.99
N SER A 339 18.94 15.22 29.11
CA SER A 339 18.61 16.64 28.96
C SER A 339 17.22 16.86 28.36
N GLY A 340 16.68 18.06 28.59
CA GLY A 340 15.36 18.53 28.15
C GLY A 340 14.68 19.38 29.23
N PRO A 341 13.51 19.97 28.94
CA PRO A 341 12.84 19.97 27.64
C PRO A 341 13.49 20.93 26.65
N HIS A 342 13.63 20.48 25.40
CA HIS A 342 14.01 21.34 24.26
C HIS A 342 12.77 21.63 23.41
N PRO A 343 12.47 22.88 23.03
CA PRO A 343 11.27 23.21 22.28
C PRO A 343 11.30 22.60 20.88
N THR A 344 10.16 22.08 20.43
CA THR A 344 9.93 21.57 19.07
C THR A 344 8.80 22.34 18.40
N PRO A 345 8.61 22.23 17.07
CA PRO A 345 7.51 22.89 16.40
C PRO A 345 6.16 22.47 17.00
N PRO A 346 5.13 23.33 16.92
CA PRO A 346 3.78 22.95 17.32
C PRO A 346 3.30 21.73 16.52
N GLN A 347 2.42 20.94 17.11
CA GLN A 347 1.77 19.81 16.43
C GLN A 347 2.72 18.77 15.82
N THR A 348 3.94 18.65 16.37
CA THR A 348 4.88 17.61 15.99
C THR A 348 4.29 16.23 16.31
N GLN A 349 4.32 15.32 15.33
CA GLN A 349 3.88 13.92 15.43
C GLN A 349 5.01 12.91 15.19
N GLY A 350 6.15 13.35 14.63
CA GLY A 350 7.27 12.49 14.29
C GLY A 350 8.58 13.26 14.27
N ALA A 351 9.70 12.55 14.42
CA ALA A 351 11.03 13.12 14.24
C ALA A 351 12.01 12.09 13.66
N ALA A 352 12.99 12.55 12.90
CA ALA A 352 14.10 11.76 12.40
C ALA A 352 15.41 12.55 12.56
N VAL A 353 16.46 11.89 13.06
CA VAL A 353 17.81 12.47 13.14
C VAL A 353 18.70 11.82 12.09
N VAL A 354 19.45 12.63 11.35
CA VAL A 354 20.42 12.18 10.34
C VAL A 354 21.55 13.21 10.26
N ASP A 355 22.80 12.76 10.28
CA ASP A 355 24.00 13.59 10.08
C ASP A 355 24.02 14.90 10.89
N GLY A 356 23.63 14.84 12.17
CA GLY A 356 23.61 15.99 13.07
C GLY A 356 22.50 17.02 12.76
N GLN A 357 21.51 16.62 11.98
CA GLN A 357 20.30 17.37 11.67
C GLN A 357 19.08 16.59 12.14
N ILE A 358 18.00 17.30 12.44
CA ILE A 358 16.73 16.72 12.89
C ILE A 358 15.59 17.29 12.06
N VAL A 359 14.70 16.42 11.63
CA VAL A 359 13.48 16.79 10.91
C VAL A 359 12.28 16.44 11.76
N PHE A 360 11.34 17.37 11.86
CA PHE A 360 10.06 17.18 12.53
C PHE A 360 8.94 17.02 11.52
N SER A 361 8.07 16.04 11.73
CA SER A 361 6.80 15.92 11.00
C SER A 361 5.70 16.61 11.79
N THR A 362 5.08 17.64 11.21
CA THR A 362 4.02 18.44 11.85
C THR A 362 2.68 18.24 11.16
N SER A 363 1.61 18.13 11.94
CA SER A 363 0.28 17.77 11.43
C SER A 363 -0.84 18.63 12.02
N TYR A 364 -1.53 19.34 11.12
CA TYR A 364 -2.59 20.28 11.47
C TYR A 364 -4.00 19.67 11.40
N GLY A 365 -4.09 18.34 11.30
CA GLY A 365 -5.35 17.59 11.23
C GLY A 365 -5.92 17.44 9.82
N ARG A 366 -7.11 16.82 9.73
CA ARG A 366 -7.66 16.25 8.49
C ARG A 366 -7.90 17.22 7.33
N GLY A 367 -8.20 18.48 7.61
CA GLY A 367 -8.47 19.52 6.60
C GLY A 367 -7.25 20.37 6.22
N ASN A 368 -6.08 20.12 6.81
CA ASN A 368 -4.90 20.97 6.65
C ASN A 368 -3.71 20.16 6.14
N THR A 369 -2.91 20.76 5.27
CA THR A 369 -1.63 20.16 4.85
C THR A 369 -0.69 20.01 6.04
N SER A 370 0.11 18.96 5.99
CA SER A 370 1.18 18.73 6.96
C SER A 370 2.50 19.34 6.45
N ALA A 371 3.55 19.29 7.25
CA ALA A 371 4.89 19.66 6.81
C ALA A 371 6.00 18.80 7.43
N LEU A 372 7.14 18.73 6.74
CA LEU A 372 8.43 18.41 7.33
C LEU A 372 9.20 19.70 7.56
N GLU A 373 9.78 19.86 8.74
CA GLU A 373 10.60 21.02 9.10
C GLU A 373 12.00 20.56 9.55
N GLY A 374 13.03 20.97 8.81
CA GLY A 374 14.41 20.57 9.05
C GLY A 374 15.19 21.58 9.89
N TYR A 375 16.01 21.10 10.82
CA TYR A 375 16.85 21.90 11.72
C TYR A 375 18.22 21.25 11.91
N ARG A 376 19.22 22.05 12.34
CA ARG A 376 20.42 21.48 12.94
C ARG A 376 20.08 20.94 14.33
N LEU A 377 20.50 19.71 14.63
CA LEU A 377 20.26 19.11 15.94
C LEU A 377 20.85 19.95 17.08
N SER A 378 22.04 20.54 16.86
CA SER A 378 22.68 21.44 17.82
C SER A 378 21.81 22.64 18.19
N ASP A 379 21.06 23.17 17.23
CA ASP A 379 20.25 24.38 17.42
C ASP A 379 18.97 24.02 18.18
N VAL A 380 18.38 22.86 17.89
CA VAL A 380 17.26 22.32 18.67
C VAL A 380 17.67 22.13 20.13
N LEU A 381 18.80 21.46 20.38
CA LEU A 381 19.32 21.21 21.74
C LEU A 381 19.78 22.49 22.46
N ALA A 382 19.99 23.60 21.72
CA ALA A 382 20.26 24.92 22.28
C ALA A 382 18.99 25.72 22.59
N GLY A 383 17.80 25.18 22.29
CA GLY A 383 16.52 25.82 22.57
C GLY A 383 15.84 26.49 21.36
N HIS A 384 16.28 26.21 20.12
CA HIS A 384 15.80 26.88 18.92
C HIS A 384 14.94 26.01 17.99
N GLY A 385 14.48 24.84 18.45
CA GLY A 385 13.73 23.89 17.61
C GLY A 385 12.30 24.29 17.24
N ASN A 386 11.86 25.51 17.56
CA ASN A 386 10.60 26.10 17.09
C ASN A 386 10.80 27.50 16.47
N ASN A 387 12.04 27.86 16.16
CA ASN A 387 12.39 29.18 15.64
C ASN A 387 12.62 29.10 14.13
N GLU A 388 11.81 29.82 13.35
CA GLU A 388 11.92 29.87 11.89
C GLU A 388 13.29 30.36 11.40
N ASP A 389 13.97 31.23 12.15
CA ASP A 389 15.31 31.74 11.79
C ASP A 389 16.39 30.64 11.78
N HIS A 390 16.14 29.51 12.46
CA HIS A 390 17.04 28.36 12.54
C HIS A 390 16.60 27.19 11.67
N ARG A 391 15.47 27.32 10.95
CA ARG A 391 14.96 26.28 10.07
C ARG A 391 15.80 26.21 8.80
N LEU A 392 16.23 25.00 8.44
CA LEU A 392 16.98 24.71 7.23
C LEU A 392 16.08 24.74 5.99
N GLY A 393 14.88 24.19 6.13
CA GLY A 393 13.88 24.11 5.08
C GLY A 393 12.56 23.55 5.59
N GLU A 394 11.53 23.69 4.76
CA GLU A 394 10.19 23.17 5.00
C GLU A 394 9.67 22.55 3.71
N VAL A 395 9.04 21.38 3.81
CA VAL A 395 8.38 20.70 2.70
C VAL A 395 6.94 20.40 3.09
N SER A 396 5.98 20.83 2.27
CA SER A 396 4.58 20.50 2.50
C SER A 396 4.32 19.02 2.24
N LEU A 397 3.39 18.44 2.99
CA LEU A 397 3.00 17.04 2.92
C LEU A 397 1.47 16.89 2.84
N PRO A 398 0.96 15.70 2.46
CA PRO A 398 -0.44 15.33 2.65
C PRO A 398 -0.94 15.58 4.07
N SER A 399 -2.26 15.70 4.26
CA SER A 399 -2.82 15.94 5.59
C SER A 399 -2.57 14.76 6.53
N MET A 400 -2.45 15.08 7.81
CA MET A 400 -2.27 14.12 8.91
C MET A 400 -1.00 13.27 8.84
N SER A 401 0.15 13.91 8.62
CA SER A 401 1.47 13.28 8.77
C SER A 401 1.69 12.78 10.19
N GLN A 402 2.45 11.69 10.34
CA GLN A 402 2.71 11.03 11.63
C GLN A 402 4.21 10.73 11.77
N GLY A 403 4.58 9.46 11.97
CA GLY A 403 5.98 9.04 12.05
C GLY A 403 6.76 9.35 10.77
N VAL A 404 8.02 9.77 10.97
CA VAL A 404 9.01 9.99 9.92
C VAL A 404 10.29 9.23 10.30
N VAL A 405 10.95 8.62 9.32
CA VAL A 405 12.24 7.93 9.51
C VAL A 405 13.18 8.21 8.37
N ALA A 406 14.48 8.29 8.66
CA ALA A 406 15.50 8.40 7.63
C ALA A 406 15.80 7.01 7.03
N LEU A 407 15.87 6.94 5.71
CA LEU A 407 16.44 5.82 4.96
C LEU A 407 17.80 6.23 4.43
N ASP A 408 18.82 5.44 4.77
CA ASP A 408 20.20 5.69 4.38
C ASP A 408 20.32 5.84 2.86
N GLY A 409 20.70 7.04 2.40
CA GLY A 409 20.87 7.34 0.97
C GLY A 409 19.60 7.54 0.16
N HIS A 410 18.40 7.38 0.74
CA HIS A 410 17.13 7.48 0.00
C HIS A 410 16.27 8.69 0.41
N GLY A 411 16.43 9.21 1.63
CA GLY A 411 15.68 10.37 2.12
C GLY A 411 14.86 10.08 3.37
N LEU A 412 13.77 10.81 3.55
CA LEU A 412 12.88 10.72 4.71
C LEU A 412 11.56 10.09 4.32
N VAL A 413 11.22 8.95 4.91
CA VAL A 413 9.91 8.32 4.72
C VAL A 413 8.94 8.84 5.77
N THR A 414 7.78 9.32 5.35
CA THR A 414 6.72 9.81 6.24
C THR A 414 5.43 9.05 6.02
N THR A 415 4.78 8.65 7.12
CA THR A 415 3.46 7.98 7.10
C THR A 415 2.32 8.94 7.48
N PHE A 416 1.08 8.53 7.18
CA PHE A 416 -0.12 9.36 7.34
C PHE A 416 -1.24 8.55 7.98
N GLU A 417 -1.94 9.13 8.96
CA GLU A 417 -3.15 8.49 9.50
C GLU A 417 -4.38 8.67 8.60
N SER A 418 -4.26 9.51 7.58
CA SER A 418 -5.39 10.02 6.81
C SER A 418 -6.12 8.97 5.97
N GLY A 419 -5.50 7.83 5.73
CA GLY A 419 -6.07 6.64 5.08
C GLY A 419 -6.87 5.70 6.01
N ALA A 420 -6.98 5.99 7.31
CA ALA A 420 -7.69 5.12 8.25
C ALA A 420 -9.21 5.38 8.30
N GLU A 421 -9.99 4.36 8.70
CA GLU A 421 -11.47 4.42 8.73
C GLU A 421 -12.04 5.65 9.50
N PRO A 422 -11.52 6.04 10.67
CA PRO A 422 -12.04 7.20 11.40
C PRO A 422 -11.96 8.53 10.65
N TYR A 423 -11.14 8.59 9.59
CA TYR A 423 -10.92 9.76 8.76
C TYR A 423 -11.61 9.69 7.40
N SER A 424 -12.38 8.62 7.15
CA SER A 424 -13.06 8.39 5.87
C SER A 424 -14.39 9.13 5.71
N LYS A 425 -14.77 9.95 6.69
CA LYS A 425 -16.06 10.64 6.74
C LYS A 425 -15.85 12.12 7.09
N PRO A 426 -16.65 13.03 6.51
CA PRO A 426 -16.62 14.43 6.90
C PRO A 426 -17.05 14.60 8.35
N ASP A 427 -16.64 15.72 8.95
CA ASP A 427 -17.15 16.20 10.23
C ASP A 427 -17.75 17.60 10.05
N ASP A 428 -18.08 18.27 11.16
CA ASP A 428 -18.74 19.57 11.14
C ASP A 428 -17.86 20.69 10.52
N ASP A 429 -16.52 20.50 10.51
CA ASP A 429 -15.54 21.51 10.11
C ASP A 429 -14.83 21.19 8.78
N VAL A 430 -14.86 19.93 8.31
CA VAL A 430 -14.15 19.47 7.11
C VAL A 430 -15.06 18.69 6.17
N SER A 431 -15.22 19.20 4.95
CA SER A 431 -16.04 18.56 3.91
C SER A 431 -15.33 17.35 3.28
N LEU A 432 -16.11 16.48 2.64
CA LEU A 432 -15.59 15.27 1.99
C LEU A 432 -14.52 15.57 0.92
N ASP A 433 -14.66 16.67 0.19
CA ASP A 433 -13.71 17.10 -0.83
C ASP A 433 -12.42 17.68 -0.25
N GLU A 434 -12.40 18.05 1.03
CA GLU A 434 -11.23 18.52 1.76
C GLU A 434 -10.43 17.38 2.40
N LEU A 435 -11.06 16.21 2.60
CA LEU A 435 -10.38 15.03 3.09
C LEU A 435 -9.36 14.49 2.09
N TRP A 436 -8.33 13.82 2.62
CA TRP A 436 -7.23 13.29 1.84
C TRP A 436 -6.91 11.87 2.33
N GLY A 437 -7.57 10.86 1.77
CA GLY A 437 -7.25 9.46 2.10
C GLY A 437 -5.90 9.04 1.52
N ALA A 438 -4.79 9.34 2.20
CA ALA A 438 -3.46 8.93 1.75
C ALA A 438 -3.37 7.40 1.74
N GLN A 439 -2.92 6.86 0.61
CA GLN A 439 -2.76 5.41 0.39
C GLN A 439 -1.30 4.97 0.49
N SER A 440 -0.37 5.91 0.38
CA SER A 440 1.07 5.68 0.37
C SER A 440 1.76 6.62 1.34
N MET A 441 2.91 6.17 1.85
CA MET A 441 3.90 7.02 2.48
C MET A 441 4.47 8.01 1.45
N THR A 442 5.21 9.01 1.89
CA THR A 442 6.03 9.87 1.01
C THR A 442 7.50 9.67 1.31
N ILE A 443 8.36 9.90 0.31
CA ILE A 443 9.82 9.95 0.43
C ILE A 443 10.26 11.39 0.11
N THR A 444 10.81 12.09 1.09
CA THR A 444 11.34 13.45 0.91
C THR A 444 12.86 13.40 0.80
N PRO A 445 13.46 13.86 -0.30
CA PRO A 445 14.91 13.92 -0.42
C PRO A 445 15.47 14.96 0.56
N PHE A 446 16.62 14.67 1.16
CA PHE A 446 17.27 15.55 2.13
C PHE A 446 17.52 16.97 1.56
N SER A 447 17.87 17.05 0.28
CA SER A 447 18.12 18.32 -0.42
C SER A 447 16.91 19.25 -0.46
N ALA A 448 15.68 18.72 -0.48
CA ALA A 448 14.45 19.52 -0.47
C ALA A 448 14.27 20.29 0.85
N LEU A 449 14.86 19.81 1.94
CA LEU A 449 14.86 20.46 3.25
C LEU A 449 16.12 21.33 3.47
N GLY A 450 16.90 21.60 2.42
CA GLY A 450 18.16 22.34 2.53
C GLY A 450 19.27 21.57 3.24
N MET A 451 19.12 20.25 3.38
CA MET A 451 20.10 19.36 4.01
C MET A 451 21.14 18.91 2.98
N THR A 452 22.38 18.73 3.39
CA THR A 452 23.49 18.37 2.49
C THR A 452 23.49 16.88 2.16
N GLY A 453 23.10 16.53 0.93
CA GLY A 453 23.24 15.21 0.29
C GLY A 453 22.99 15.34 -1.22
N GLY A 454 24.04 15.21 -2.03
CA GLY A 454 24.01 15.50 -3.46
C GLY A 454 23.79 14.25 -4.32
N ILE A 455 23.14 14.42 -5.47
CA ILE A 455 23.18 13.48 -6.59
C ILE A 455 23.63 14.28 -7.83
N GLU A 456 24.50 13.67 -8.63
CA GLU A 456 25.11 14.15 -9.89
C GLU A 456 24.62 13.20 -11.01
N VAL A 457 24.37 13.69 -12.23
CA VAL A 457 23.80 12.88 -13.34
C VAL A 457 24.82 12.07 -14.15
N VAL A 458 24.50 10.80 -14.44
CA VAL A 458 25.13 10.02 -15.51
C VAL A 458 24.18 9.74 -16.71
N PRO A 459 24.36 10.36 -17.89
CA PRO A 459 23.47 10.21 -19.06
C PRO A 459 23.24 8.78 -19.60
N VAL A 460 24.07 7.80 -19.22
CA VAL A 460 23.87 6.40 -19.61
C VAL A 460 22.64 5.79 -18.93
N THR A 461 22.28 6.28 -17.75
CA THR A 461 21.17 5.76 -16.95
C THR A 461 19.82 6.12 -17.54
N LEU A 462 19.69 7.30 -18.16
CA LEU A 462 18.47 7.72 -18.88
C LEU A 462 18.12 6.82 -20.07
N ASN A 463 19.12 6.28 -20.77
CA ASN A 463 18.88 5.33 -21.88
C ASN A 463 18.44 3.96 -21.36
N GLN A 464 19.03 3.49 -20.26
CA GLN A 464 18.66 2.22 -19.65
C GLN A 464 17.22 2.28 -19.11
N ALA A 465 16.88 3.38 -18.41
CA ALA A 465 15.52 3.65 -17.96
C ALA A 465 14.49 3.65 -19.09
N SER A 466 14.84 4.18 -20.27
CA SER A 466 13.94 4.17 -21.43
C SER A 466 13.67 2.74 -21.93
N VAL A 467 14.71 1.90 -21.98
CA VAL A 467 14.59 0.49 -22.38
C VAL A 467 13.66 -0.27 -21.43
N ASP A 468 13.81 -0.04 -20.12
CA ASP A 468 13.01 -0.69 -19.09
C ASP A 468 11.55 -0.17 -19.11
N PHE A 469 11.33 1.13 -19.35
CA PHE A 469 10.00 1.70 -19.57
C PHE A 469 9.27 1.10 -20.78
N GLU A 470 9.97 0.94 -21.92
CA GLU A 470 9.39 0.29 -23.09
C GLU A 470 9.08 -1.19 -22.82
N ALA A 471 9.95 -1.87 -22.07
CA ALA A 471 9.72 -3.26 -21.67
C ALA A 471 8.47 -3.37 -20.79
N GLY A 472 8.31 -2.51 -19.79
CA GLY A 472 7.11 -2.39 -18.97
C GLY A 472 5.86 -2.10 -19.81
N GLY A 473 5.94 -1.16 -20.76
CA GLY A 473 4.86 -0.86 -21.70
C GLY A 473 4.44 -2.07 -22.56
N ARG A 474 5.38 -2.90 -23.03
CA ARG A 474 5.09 -4.16 -23.74
C ARG A 474 4.42 -5.20 -22.85
N ARG A 475 4.79 -5.25 -21.56
CA ARG A 475 4.12 -6.11 -20.57
C ARG A 475 2.69 -5.66 -20.29
N LEU A 476 2.44 -4.36 -20.15
CA LEU A 476 1.09 -3.80 -20.07
C LEU A 476 0.26 -4.14 -21.32
N GLN A 477 0.84 -4.02 -22.51
CA GLN A 477 0.14 -4.41 -23.75
C GLN A 477 -0.25 -5.90 -23.75
N SER A 478 0.64 -6.76 -23.29
CA SER A 478 0.38 -8.19 -23.18
C SER A 478 -0.72 -8.47 -22.16
N ALA A 479 -0.67 -7.80 -21.00
CA ALA A 479 -1.70 -7.88 -19.96
C ALA A 479 -3.08 -7.42 -20.45
N GLY A 480 -3.13 -6.33 -21.22
CA GLY A 480 -4.37 -5.84 -21.83
C GLY A 480 -4.96 -6.89 -22.78
N THR A 481 -4.13 -7.45 -23.65
CA THR A 481 -4.55 -8.52 -24.58
C THR A 481 -5.03 -9.77 -23.84
N SER A 482 -4.36 -10.15 -22.75
CA SER A 482 -4.77 -11.29 -21.93
C SER A 482 -6.06 -11.03 -21.15
N VAL A 483 -6.25 -9.84 -20.56
CA VAL A 483 -7.48 -9.51 -19.83
C VAL A 483 -8.69 -9.41 -20.76
N ASP A 484 -8.52 -8.91 -21.99
CA ASP A 484 -9.57 -8.91 -23.03
C ASP A 484 -10.01 -10.35 -23.41
N GLY A 485 -9.13 -11.33 -23.19
CA GLY A 485 -9.43 -12.75 -23.39
C GLY A 485 -10.23 -13.40 -22.26
N VAL A 486 -10.41 -12.71 -21.12
CA VAL A 486 -11.20 -13.21 -19.99
C VAL A 486 -12.68 -12.96 -20.28
N ALA A 487 -13.30 -13.90 -20.97
CA ALA A 487 -14.74 -13.91 -21.22
C ALA A 487 -15.35 -15.25 -20.82
N LEU A 488 -16.44 -15.20 -20.08
CA LEU A 488 -17.21 -16.39 -19.73
C LEU A 488 -18.43 -16.50 -20.66
N PRO A 489 -18.64 -17.62 -21.35
CA PRO A 489 -19.81 -17.78 -22.18
C PRO A 489 -21.07 -17.91 -21.33
N ALA A 490 -22.20 -17.43 -21.87
CA ALA A 490 -23.51 -17.66 -21.27
C ALA A 490 -23.74 -19.18 -21.07
N GLY A 491 -24.31 -19.55 -19.93
CA GLY A 491 -24.53 -20.94 -19.56
C GLY A 491 -23.29 -21.72 -19.11
N CYS A 492 -22.10 -21.10 -18.97
CA CYS A 492 -20.89 -21.79 -18.46
C CYS A 492 -21.05 -22.39 -17.05
N LEU A 493 -22.03 -21.92 -16.28
CA LEU A 493 -22.37 -22.38 -14.93
C LEU A 493 -23.73 -23.10 -14.90
N GLY A 494 -24.07 -23.75 -16.01
CA GLY A 494 -25.36 -24.41 -16.22
C GLY A 494 -26.44 -23.42 -16.68
N LYS A 495 -27.62 -23.96 -17.02
CA LYS A 495 -28.74 -23.17 -17.55
C LYS A 495 -29.48 -22.43 -16.43
N ASN A 496 -28.92 -21.32 -15.96
CA ASN A 496 -29.55 -20.46 -14.96
C ASN A 496 -29.18 -18.99 -15.15
N ALA A 497 -30.13 -18.09 -14.87
CA ALA A 497 -29.95 -16.66 -15.10
C ALA A 497 -28.85 -16.03 -14.22
N GLN A 498 -28.54 -16.61 -13.05
CA GLN A 498 -27.48 -16.08 -12.19
C GLN A 498 -26.09 -16.39 -12.74
N GLY A 499 -25.90 -17.54 -13.38
CA GLY A 499 -24.68 -17.88 -14.12
C GLY A 499 -24.43 -16.91 -15.27
N ASP A 500 -25.48 -16.55 -16.01
CA ASP A 500 -25.39 -15.55 -17.09
C ASP A 500 -25.08 -14.15 -16.56
N ALA A 501 -25.69 -13.76 -15.42
CA ALA A 501 -25.41 -12.49 -14.77
C ALA A 501 -23.96 -12.41 -14.26
N PHE A 502 -23.47 -13.47 -13.62
CA PHE A 502 -22.07 -13.57 -13.18
C PHE A 502 -21.10 -13.48 -14.36
N ALA A 503 -21.34 -14.22 -15.44
CA ALA A 503 -20.50 -14.19 -16.65
C ALA A 503 -20.44 -12.79 -17.29
N THR A 504 -21.57 -12.08 -17.31
CA THR A 504 -21.66 -10.69 -17.79
C THR A 504 -20.85 -9.74 -16.90
N GLU A 505 -20.90 -9.92 -15.58
CA GLU A 505 -20.16 -9.07 -14.64
C GLU A 505 -18.66 -9.28 -14.72
N VAL A 506 -18.19 -10.52 -14.84
CA VAL A 506 -16.78 -10.85 -15.09
C VAL A 506 -16.28 -10.13 -16.33
N THR A 507 -17.02 -10.23 -17.44
CA THR A 507 -16.67 -9.57 -18.70
C THR A 507 -16.60 -8.04 -18.53
N SER A 508 -17.61 -7.44 -17.87
CA SER A 508 -17.66 -5.99 -17.63
C SER A 508 -16.49 -5.49 -16.76
N SER A 509 -16.12 -6.26 -15.74
CA SER A 509 -14.98 -5.96 -14.86
C SER A 509 -13.65 -6.04 -15.62
N CYS A 510 -13.48 -7.04 -16.48
CA CYS A 510 -12.31 -7.20 -17.34
C CYS A 510 -12.19 -6.07 -18.39
N ASP A 511 -13.30 -5.68 -19.03
CA ASP A 511 -13.35 -4.56 -19.98
C ASP A 511 -12.91 -3.24 -19.34
N LEU A 512 -13.39 -2.97 -18.12
CA LEU A 512 -13.00 -1.78 -17.37
C LEU A 512 -11.50 -1.83 -17.02
N THR A 513 -11.00 -2.99 -16.63
CA THR A 513 -9.59 -3.20 -16.30
C THR A 513 -8.69 -3.03 -17.52
N SER A 514 -9.12 -3.52 -18.69
CA SER A 514 -8.41 -3.32 -19.97
C SER A 514 -8.24 -1.84 -20.31
N LYS A 515 -9.25 -1.00 -20.05
CA LYS A 515 -9.14 0.45 -20.24
C LYS A 515 -8.04 1.06 -19.37
N TRP A 516 -7.94 0.65 -18.09
CA TRP A 516 -6.86 1.11 -17.20
C TRP A 516 -5.48 0.69 -17.71
N ILE A 517 -5.33 -0.57 -18.12
CA ILE A 517 -4.08 -1.07 -18.69
C ILE A 517 -3.70 -0.30 -19.97
N SER A 518 -4.66 0.01 -20.83
CA SER A 518 -4.44 0.77 -22.06
C SER A 518 -3.95 2.20 -21.79
N GLN A 519 -4.51 2.87 -20.76
CA GLN A 519 -4.05 4.20 -20.34
C GLN A 519 -2.63 4.14 -19.78
N GLY A 520 -2.33 3.16 -18.92
CA GLY A 520 -0.97 2.92 -18.43
C GLY A 520 0.03 2.72 -19.59
N ARG A 521 -0.31 1.87 -20.56
CA ARG A 521 0.55 1.62 -21.74
C ARG A 521 0.87 2.89 -22.54
N ILE A 522 -0.13 3.76 -22.76
CA ILE A 522 0.07 5.02 -23.49
C ILE A 522 1.04 5.91 -22.71
N SER A 523 0.86 6.01 -21.39
CA SER A 523 1.76 6.74 -20.50
C SER A 523 3.19 6.20 -20.58
N ALA A 524 3.39 4.89 -20.43
CA ALA A 524 4.71 4.24 -20.52
C ALA A 524 5.47 4.60 -21.80
N LYS A 525 4.76 4.57 -22.95
CA LYS A 525 5.35 4.86 -24.25
C LYS A 525 5.79 6.32 -24.37
N VAL A 526 4.93 7.25 -23.94
CA VAL A 526 5.24 8.69 -23.96
C VAL A 526 6.43 9.01 -23.05
N THR A 527 6.52 8.36 -21.89
CA THR A 527 7.66 8.49 -20.96
C THR A 527 8.97 8.00 -21.57
N ALA A 528 8.96 6.81 -22.18
CA ALA A 528 10.15 6.24 -22.82
C ALA A 528 10.70 7.15 -23.94
N GLU A 529 9.82 7.70 -24.79
CA GLU A 529 10.18 8.61 -25.87
C GLU A 529 10.73 9.96 -25.34
N GLY A 530 10.21 10.43 -24.20
CA GLY A 530 10.70 11.62 -23.50
C GLY A 530 12.12 11.45 -22.96
N LEU A 531 12.43 10.31 -22.34
CA LEU A 531 13.76 9.99 -21.82
C LEU A 531 14.86 10.02 -22.88
N VAL A 532 14.61 9.39 -24.03
CA VAL A 532 15.56 9.37 -25.16
C VAL A 532 15.84 10.79 -25.66
N THR A 533 14.80 11.63 -25.68
CA THR A 533 14.89 13.02 -26.10
C THR A 533 15.75 13.83 -25.12
N SER A 534 15.54 13.66 -23.82
CA SER A 534 16.32 14.33 -22.76
C SER A 534 17.79 13.89 -22.76
N ALA A 535 18.06 12.58 -22.81
CA ALA A 535 19.43 12.04 -22.88
C ALA A 535 20.21 12.62 -24.08
N THR A 536 19.56 12.72 -25.24
CA THR A 536 20.15 13.31 -26.45
C THR A 536 20.46 14.80 -26.29
N SER A 537 19.63 15.54 -25.54
CA SER A 537 19.82 16.96 -25.26
C SER A 537 21.02 17.20 -24.33
N TYR A 538 21.14 16.42 -23.25
CA TYR A 538 22.26 16.51 -22.31
C TYR A 538 23.61 16.22 -22.96
N VAL A 539 23.71 15.15 -23.78
CA VAL A 539 24.94 14.82 -24.52
C VAL A 539 25.37 15.97 -25.44
N LYS A 540 24.42 16.66 -26.09
CA LYS A 540 24.70 17.81 -26.95
C LYS A 540 25.17 19.04 -26.17
N THR A 541 24.54 19.32 -25.02
CA THR A 541 24.91 20.44 -24.16
C THR A 541 26.30 20.24 -23.56
N ASP A 542 26.60 19.03 -23.06
CA ASP A 542 27.89 18.71 -22.47
C ASP A 542 29.02 18.72 -23.53
N GLN A 543 28.76 18.24 -24.76
CA GLN A 543 29.67 18.44 -25.89
C GLN A 543 29.89 19.92 -26.21
N GLY A 544 28.84 20.75 -26.18
CA GLY A 544 28.96 22.19 -26.40
C GLY A 544 29.79 22.91 -25.33
N ILE A 545 29.65 22.53 -24.07
CA ILE A 545 30.43 23.06 -22.93
C ILE A 545 31.90 22.62 -23.05
N ARG A 546 32.17 21.34 -23.34
CA ARG A 546 33.53 20.84 -23.56
C ARG A 546 34.21 21.54 -24.73
N ASP A 547 33.50 21.77 -25.83
CA ASP A 547 34.01 22.50 -27.00
C ASP A 547 34.32 23.98 -26.65
N ALA A 548 33.49 24.62 -25.83
CA ALA A 548 33.72 25.97 -25.35
C ALA A 548 34.94 26.07 -24.43
N PHE A 549 35.09 25.13 -23.49
CA PHE A 549 36.26 25.05 -22.62
C PHE A 549 37.54 24.74 -23.40
N ALA A 550 37.49 23.81 -24.36
CA ALA A 550 38.63 23.51 -25.22
C ALA A 550 39.08 24.74 -26.03
N ARG A 551 38.13 25.55 -26.51
CA ARG A 551 38.43 26.82 -27.20
C ARG A 551 39.03 27.88 -26.27
N MET A 552 38.53 28.00 -25.04
CA MET A 552 39.09 28.92 -24.03
C MET A 552 40.50 28.50 -23.59
N SER A 553 40.72 27.21 -23.33
CA SER A 553 42.04 26.68 -22.98
C SER A 553 43.05 26.85 -24.12
N ALA A 554 42.63 26.65 -25.37
CA ALA A 554 43.48 26.90 -26.53
C ALA A 554 43.83 28.39 -26.69
N TRP A 555 42.90 29.29 -26.37
CA TRP A 555 43.12 30.74 -26.39
C TRP A 555 44.11 31.19 -25.29
N MET A 556 43.98 30.65 -24.07
CA MET A 556 44.89 30.95 -22.96
C MET A 556 46.29 30.35 -23.12
N ALA A 557 46.46 29.28 -23.89
CA ALA A 557 47.77 28.69 -24.19
C ALA A 557 48.51 29.38 -25.35
N GLY A 558 47.83 30.24 -26.12
CA GLY A 558 48.39 31.00 -27.25
C GLY A 558 48.78 32.45 -26.94
N SER A 559 48.55 32.90 -25.69
CA SER A 559 49.00 34.17 -25.11
C SER A 559 50.16 33.93 -24.15
#